data_AF-A0A7X6TJ84-F1
#
_entry.id   AF-A0A7X6TJ84-F1
#
_cell.length_a   1.000
_cell.length_b   1.000
_cell.length_c   1.000
_cell.angle_alpha   90.00
_cell.angle_beta   90.00
_cell.angle_gamma   90.00
#
_symmetry.space_group_name_H-M   'P 1'
#
loop_
_entity.id
_entity.type
_entity.pdbx_description
1 polymer ?
#
loop_
_entity_poly.entity_id
_entity_poly.type
_entity_poly.pdbx_seq_one_letter_code
_entity_poly.pdbx_strand_id
1 'polypeptide(L)'
;MFHHDIPLALTFDDVLMMPGASEVLPSEVSLTTRLTDTIELQAPLLSAAMDTVTEHQTAIAMAREGGIGIIHKNMSIDSQAKEVEKVKKSESGMIVDPITVSRNQSVADVQAIMRNYRISGLPVLDGDKLVGIVTNRDLRFVSDDQLRVNDVMTSKNLVTAPVGIDLAHSKALLHEHRIEKLLIVDENGRLKGLITIKDIEKIKQYPNAAKDDMGRLLAGAAIGVGPEMLARTEALVKARVDVVVLDSAHGHSAGILRALTEVKAHFPDLAVIAGNIATGEATEALIRAGANGIKVGVGPG
;
A
#
# COMPACT_ATOMS: atom_id res chain seq x y z
N MET A 1 18.90 54.63 -8.06
CA MET A 1 19.69 53.80 -7.14
C MET A 1 18.80 52.69 -6.62
N PHE A 2 18.74 51.55 -7.32
CA PHE A 2 18.12 50.34 -6.77
C PHE A 2 19.25 49.54 -6.11
N HIS A 3 19.63 49.95 -4.90
CA HIS A 3 20.29 49.03 -3.98
C HIS A 3 19.17 48.30 -3.25
N HIS A 4 18.68 47.23 -3.85
CA HIS A 4 17.91 46.24 -3.12
C HIS A 4 18.76 44.99 -3.04
N ASP A 5 19.00 44.54 -1.81
CA ASP A 5 19.54 43.23 -1.48
C ASP A 5 18.58 42.16 -2.03
N ILE A 6 18.70 41.86 -3.33
CA ILE A 6 17.96 40.78 -3.97
C ILE A 6 18.61 39.48 -3.44
N PRO A 7 17.83 38.60 -2.78
CA PRO A 7 18.36 37.34 -2.32
C PRO A 7 18.90 36.53 -3.51
N LEU A 8 20.10 35.99 -3.35
CA LEU A 8 20.67 35.05 -4.31
C LEU A 8 19.78 33.79 -4.36
N ALA A 9 19.41 33.36 -5.56
CA ALA A 9 18.72 32.10 -5.83
C ALA A 9 19.58 31.26 -6.77
N LEU A 10 19.65 29.95 -6.52
CA LEU A 10 20.40 28.99 -7.32
C LEU A 10 19.48 27.86 -7.77
N THR A 11 19.71 27.32 -8.96
CA THR A 11 19.11 26.08 -9.46
C THR A 11 20.16 24.97 -9.56
N PHE A 12 19.75 23.78 -9.99
CA PHE A 12 20.64 22.60 -10.09
C PHE A 12 21.86 22.85 -11.00
N ASP A 13 21.67 23.54 -12.13
CA ASP A 13 22.73 23.80 -13.11
C ASP A 13 23.74 24.87 -12.68
N ASP A 14 23.45 25.61 -11.59
CA ASP A 14 24.36 26.65 -11.09
C ASP A 14 25.49 26.07 -10.22
N VAL A 15 25.41 24.80 -9.81
CA VAL A 15 26.32 24.20 -8.82
C VAL A 15 26.76 22.78 -9.21
N LEU A 16 27.89 22.35 -8.67
CA LEU A 16 28.41 20.98 -8.79
C LEU A 16 28.83 20.47 -7.40
N MET A 17 28.76 19.15 -7.20
CA MET A 17 29.28 18.53 -5.98
C MET A 17 30.79 18.33 -6.07
N MET A 18 31.53 18.80 -5.06
CA MET A 18 32.98 18.59 -4.96
C MET A 18 33.28 17.15 -4.53
N PRO A 19 34.08 16.38 -5.29
CA PRO A 19 34.46 15.02 -4.90
C PRO A 19 35.28 15.00 -3.61
N GLY A 20 34.99 14.03 -2.73
CA GLY A 20 35.76 13.74 -1.52
C GLY A 20 36.36 12.33 -1.54
N ALA A 21 37.30 12.04 -0.63
CA ALA A 21 37.81 10.68 -0.45
C ALA A 21 36.68 9.74 0.03
N SER A 22 36.59 8.53 -0.53
CA SER A 22 35.60 7.52 -0.16
C SER A 22 36.27 6.15 -0.04
N GLU A 23 35.91 5.43 1.01
CA GLU A 23 36.28 4.03 1.23
C GLU A 23 35.11 3.07 0.91
N VAL A 24 33.94 3.62 0.56
CA VAL A 24 32.71 2.86 0.27
C VAL A 24 32.55 2.68 -1.23
N LEU A 25 32.24 1.46 -1.67
CA LEU A 25 31.93 1.19 -3.06
C LEU A 25 30.50 1.64 -3.39
N PRO A 26 30.20 2.10 -4.62
CA PRO A 26 28.85 2.51 -5.00
C PRO A 26 27.75 1.47 -4.75
N SER A 27 28.08 0.17 -4.86
CA SER A 27 27.15 -0.93 -4.60
C SER A 27 26.82 -1.15 -3.12
N GLU A 28 27.59 -0.56 -2.21
CA GLU A 28 27.45 -0.69 -0.75
C GLU A 28 26.73 0.53 -0.14
N VAL A 29 26.46 1.56 -0.93
CA VAL A 29 25.75 2.76 -0.48
C VAL A 29 24.29 2.42 -0.16
N SER A 30 23.85 2.77 1.04
CA SER A 30 22.43 2.71 1.40
C SER A 30 21.69 3.89 0.80
N LEU A 31 20.58 3.59 0.13
CA LEU A 31 19.63 4.58 -0.38
C LEU A 31 18.42 4.75 0.55
N THR A 32 18.46 4.12 1.73
CA THR A 32 17.38 4.17 2.70
C THR A 32 17.16 5.62 3.17
N THR A 33 15.92 6.09 3.15
CA THR A 33 15.58 7.46 3.53
C THR A 33 14.25 7.53 4.26
N ARG A 34 14.06 8.58 5.07
CA ARG A 34 12.79 8.84 5.77
C ARG A 34 11.95 9.80 4.95
N LEU A 35 10.77 9.35 4.55
CA LEU A 35 9.77 10.20 3.89
C LEU A 35 8.98 11.02 4.92
N THR A 36 8.61 10.39 6.02
CA THR A 36 7.94 11.00 7.17
C THR A 36 8.61 10.55 8.46
N ASP A 37 8.05 10.98 9.60
CA ASP A 37 8.45 10.47 10.90
C ASP A 37 8.20 8.95 11.06
N THR A 38 7.16 8.41 10.41
CA THR A 38 6.72 7.01 10.50
C THR A 38 7.03 6.16 9.28
N ILE A 39 7.42 6.76 8.14
CA ILE A 39 7.61 6.05 6.88
C ILE A 39 9.07 6.15 6.42
N GLU A 40 9.69 4.99 6.26
CA GLU A 40 11.01 4.80 5.65
C GLU A 40 10.86 4.15 4.27
N LEU A 41 11.67 4.62 3.31
CA LEU A 41 11.76 4.10 1.96
C LEU A 41 13.14 3.49 1.75
N GLN A 42 13.23 2.48 0.89
CA GLN A 42 14.50 1.88 0.50
C GLN A 42 15.20 2.64 -0.64
N ALA A 43 14.46 3.49 -1.35
CA ALA A 43 14.98 4.40 -2.36
C ALA A 43 14.31 5.78 -2.21
N PRO A 44 15.05 6.90 -2.39
CA PRO A 44 14.54 8.25 -2.19
C PRO A 44 13.74 8.76 -3.40
N LEU A 45 12.79 7.95 -3.87
CA LEU A 45 12.00 8.22 -5.08
C LEU A 45 10.50 8.17 -4.79
N LEU A 46 9.80 9.19 -5.26
CA LEU A 46 8.36 9.38 -5.07
C LEU A 46 7.74 9.77 -6.41
N SER A 47 6.72 9.05 -6.89
CA SER A 47 6.07 9.43 -8.15
C SER A 47 5.03 10.54 -7.93
N ALA A 48 4.97 11.48 -8.87
CA ALA A 48 4.14 12.67 -8.76
C ALA A 48 2.63 12.33 -8.78
N ALA A 49 1.84 13.09 -8.02
CA ALA A 49 0.39 12.93 -7.89
C ALA A 49 -0.40 13.50 -9.08
N MET A 50 -0.05 13.09 -10.29
CA MET A 50 -0.64 13.53 -11.55
C MET A 50 -1.37 12.37 -12.23
N ASP A 51 -2.48 12.67 -12.92
CA ASP A 51 -3.30 11.69 -13.64
C ASP A 51 -2.55 11.00 -14.79
N THR A 52 -1.59 11.68 -15.38
CA THR A 52 -0.72 11.12 -16.43
C THR A 52 0.47 10.32 -15.88
N VAL A 53 0.67 10.27 -14.56
CA VAL A 53 1.85 9.68 -13.94
C VAL A 53 1.51 8.52 -13.01
N THR A 54 0.62 8.73 -12.03
CA THR A 54 0.48 7.78 -10.91
C THR A 54 -0.96 7.33 -10.66
N GLU A 55 -1.28 6.16 -11.20
CA GLU A 55 -2.33 5.26 -10.72
C GLU A 55 -1.72 4.01 -10.06
N HIS A 56 -2.52 3.01 -9.71
CA HIS A 56 -2.06 1.80 -9.01
C HIS A 56 -0.88 1.10 -9.68
N GLN A 57 -0.81 1.07 -11.02
CA GLN A 57 0.29 0.37 -11.73
C GLN A 57 1.64 1.02 -11.44
N THR A 58 1.73 2.35 -11.57
CA THR A 58 2.92 3.12 -11.24
C THR A 58 3.22 3.01 -9.75
N ALA A 59 2.22 3.15 -8.88
CA ALA A 59 2.42 3.06 -7.44
C ALA A 59 2.97 1.68 -7.00
N ILE A 60 2.46 0.60 -7.58
CA ILE A 60 2.98 -0.76 -7.35
C ILE A 60 4.44 -0.87 -7.82
N ALA A 61 4.76 -0.35 -9.01
CA ALA A 61 6.13 -0.39 -9.53
C ALA A 61 7.10 0.41 -8.65
N MET A 62 6.72 1.63 -8.25
CA MET A 62 7.52 2.47 -7.36
C MET A 62 7.78 1.79 -6.01
N ALA A 63 6.73 1.24 -5.39
CA ALA A 63 6.87 0.55 -4.12
C ALA A 63 7.75 -0.71 -4.22
N ARG A 64 7.69 -1.46 -5.33
CA ARG A 64 8.55 -2.64 -5.57
C ARG A 64 10.03 -2.28 -5.67
N GLU A 65 10.35 -1.14 -6.28
CA GLU A 65 11.73 -0.64 -6.40
C GLU A 65 12.18 0.15 -5.17
N GLY A 66 11.39 0.16 -4.09
CA GLY A 66 11.77 0.76 -2.81
C GLY A 66 11.38 2.22 -2.60
N GLY A 67 10.75 2.83 -3.59
CA GLY A 67 10.12 4.15 -3.48
C GLY A 67 8.66 4.07 -3.04
N ILE A 68 7.87 5.05 -3.42
CA ILE A 68 6.41 5.07 -3.21
C ILE A 68 5.71 5.86 -4.32
N GLY A 69 4.49 5.47 -4.67
CA GLY A 69 3.65 6.27 -5.57
C GLY A 69 2.56 7.03 -4.83
N ILE A 70 2.32 8.27 -5.26
CA ILE A 70 1.20 9.09 -4.78
C ILE A 70 0.08 9.10 -5.81
N ILE A 71 -1.02 8.42 -5.52
CA ILE A 71 -2.18 8.36 -6.42
C ILE A 71 -2.84 9.75 -6.50
N HIS A 72 -3.02 10.23 -7.73
CA HIS A 72 -3.63 11.54 -7.98
C HIS A 72 -5.10 11.62 -7.52
N LYS A 73 -5.61 12.84 -7.36
CA LYS A 73 -6.98 13.11 -6.88
C LYS A 73 -8.00 13.44 -7.98
N ASN A 74 -7.59 13.42 -9.24
CA ASN A 74 -8.45 13.74 -10.40
C ASN A 74 -9.39 12.58 -10.76
N MET A 75 -10.15 12.09 -9.77
CA MET A 75 -11.15 11.03 -9.88
C MET A 75 -12.09 11.07 -8.67
N SER A 76 -13.18 10.29 -8.73
CA SER A 76 -14.10 10.18 -7.60
C SER A 76 -13.40 9.59 -6.35
N ILE A 77 -13.95 9.87 -5.17
CA ILE A 77 -13.46 9.34 -3.89
C ILE A 77 -13.33 7.82 -3.94
N ASP A 78 -14.39 7.14 -4.40
CA ASP A 78 -14.43 5.69 -4.51
C ASP A 78 -13.39 5.13 -5.49
N SER A 79 -13.14 5.83 -6.59
CA SER A 79 -12.15 5.39 -7.58
C SER A 79 -10.74 5.50 -6.99
N GLN A 80 -10.44 6.60 -6.31
CA GLN A 80 -9.13 6.79 -5.68
C GLN A 80 -8.87 5.77 -4.56
N ALA A 81 -9.88 5.49 -3.75
CA ALA A 81 -9.82 4.44 -2.74
C ALA A 81 -9.58 3.06 -3.37
N LYS A 82 -10.24 2.73 -4.48
CA LYS A 82 -10.01 1.48 -5.23
C LYS A 82 -8.59 1.40 -5.79
N GLU A 83 -8.01 2.50 -6.26
CA GLU A 83 -6.62 2.55 -6.71
C GLU A 83 -5.67 2.22 -5.55
N VAL A 84 -5.87 2.81 -4.37
CA VAL A 84 -5.10 2.47 -3.16
C VAL A 84 -5.27 0.99 -2.81
N GLU A 85 -6.50 0.49 -2.77
CA GLU A 85 -6.76 -0.92 -2.46
C GLU A 85 -6.02 -1.88 -3.42
N LYS A 86 -5.96 -1.55 -4.72
CA LYS A 86 -5.22 -2.37 -5.70
C LYS A 86 -3.72 -2.42 -5.36
N VAL A 87 -3.13 -1.31 -4.90
CA VAL A 87 -1.74 -1.29 -4.45
C VAL A 87 -1.56 -2.16 -3.20
N LYS A 88 -2.38 -1.93 -2.16
CA LYS A 88 -2.28 -2.66 -0.89
C LYS A 88 -2.59 -4.15 -1.01
N LYS A 89 -3.36 -4.57 -2.02
CA LYS A 89 -3.68 -5.98 -2.35
C LYS A 89 -2.71 -6.60 -3.37
N SER A 90 -1.81 -5.81 -3.97
CA SER A 90 -0.90 -6.31 -5.02
C SER A 90 0.08 -7.33 -4.45
N GLU A 91 0.61 -7.07 -3.26
CA GLU A 91 1.51 -7.97 -2.54
C GLU A 91 1.22 -7.87 -1.07
N SER A 92 1.26 -8.99 -0.37
CA SER A 92 1.18 -9.06 1.08
C SER A 92 2.02 -10.22 1.56
N GLY A 93 2.82 -10.06 2.61
CA GLY A 93 3.49 -11.20 3.25
C GLY A 93 2.49 -12.24 3.75
N MET A 94 1.32 -11.76 4.17
CA MET A 94 0.15 -12.56 4.54
C MET A 94 -1.12 -11.76 4.19
N ILE A 95 -2.09 -12.40 3.53
CA ILE A 95 -3.41 -11.82 3.29
C ILE A 95 -4.19 -11.94 4.60
N VAL A 96 -4.40 -10.81 5.28
CA VAL A 96 -5.27 -10.68 6.46
C VAL A 96 -6.71 -10.59 5.99
N ASP A 97 -7.64 -11.27 6.66
CA ASP A 97 -9.06 -11.34 6.33
C ASP A 97 -9.34 -11.72 4.85
N PRO A 98 -8.87 -12.91 4.40
CA PRO A 98 -9.11 -13.35 3.04
C PRO A 98 -10.62 -13.52 2.78
N ILE A 99 -11.05 -13.30 1.53
CA ILE A 99 -12.44 -13.59 1.14
C ILE A 99 -12.71 -15.07 1.37
N THR A 100 -13.72 -15.36 2.18
CA THR A 100 -14.14 -16.72 2.52
C THR A 100 -15.52 -17.04 1.97
N VAL A 101 -15.81 -18.33 1.86
CA VAL A 101 -17.13 -18.84 1.45
C VAL A 101 -17.68 -19.81 2.49
N SER A 102 -19.00 -19.94 2.55
CA SER A 102 -19.62 -20.95 3.41
C SER A 102 -19.58 -22.32 2.73
N ARG A 103 -19.40 -23.39 3.51
CA ARG A 103 -19.54 -24.77 3.00
C ARG A 103 -20.90 -25.05 2.33
N ASN A 104 -21.95 -24.31 2.71
CA ASN A 104 -23.31 -24.48 2.19
C ASN A 104 -23.61 -23.63 0.94
N GLN A 105 -22.68 -22.78 0.53
CA GLN A 105 -22.83 -21.92 -0.64
C GLN A 105 -22.80 -22.75 -1.94
N SER A 106 -23.46 -22.27 -2.99
CA SER A 106 -23.46 -22.94 -4.29
C SER A 106 -22.10 -22.79 -4.98
N VAL A 107 -21.72 -23.76 -5.81
CA VAL A 107 -20.52 -23.66 -6.65
C VAL A 107 -20.60 -22.47 -7.61
N ALA A 108 -21.79 -22.17 -8.15
CA ALA A 108 -22.00 -21.05 -9.06
C ALA A 108 -21.67 -19.69 -8.41
N ASP A 109 -22.11 -19.47 -7.17
CA ASP A 109 -21.81 -18.25 -6.40
C ASP A 109 -20.31 -18.12 -6.15
N VAL A 110 -19.66 -19.22 -5.76
CA VAL A 110 -18.22 -19.26 -5.52
C VAL A 110 -17.44 -18.95 -6.79
N GLN A 111 -17.81 -19.54 -7.93
CA GLN A 111 -17.17 -19.21 -9.20
C GLN A 111 -17.37 -17.73 -9.58
N ALA A 112 -18.54 -17.14 -9.28
CA ALA A 112 -18.79 -15.72 -9.52
C ALA A 112 -17.87 -14.84 -8.65
N ILE A 113 -17.70 -15.17 -7.36
CA ILE A 113 -16.76 -14.49 -6.46
C ILE A 113 -15.32 -14.60 -7.03
N MET A 114 -14.89 -15.81 -7.38
CA MET A 114 -13.55 -16.05 -7.93
C MET A 114 -13.30 -15.26 -9.23
N ARG A 115 -14.28 -15.17 -10.13
CA ARG A 115 -14.20 -14.37 -11.36
C ARG A 115 -14.14 -12.87 -11.06
N ASN A 116 -15.04 -12.37 -10.21
CA ASN A 116 -15.15 -10.94 -9.89
C ASN A 116 -13.89 -10.41 -9.20
N TYR A 117 -13.33 -11.17 -8.27
CA TYR A 117 -12.14 -10.79 -7.51
C TYR A 117 -10.83 -11.33 -8.11
N ARG A 118 -10.89 -12.12 -9.19
CA ARG A 118 -9.75 -12.79 -9.83
C ARG A 118 -8.92 -13.64 -8.86
N ILE A 119 -9.59 -14.33 -7.94
CA ILE A 119 -8.98 -15.17 -6.90
C ILE A 119 -9.03 -16.63 -7.32
N SER A 120 -7.90 -17.35 -7.20
CA SER A 120 -7.78 -18.75 -7.64
C SER A 120 -8.10 -19.79 -6.56
N GLY A 121 -8.41 -19.36 -5.34
CA GLY A 121 -8.96 -20.23 -4.31
C GLY A 121 -9.39 -19.48 -3.06
N LEU A 122 -10.43 -20.00 -2.40
CA LEU A 122 -11.12 -19.38 -1.27
C LEU A 122 -11.14 -20.35 -0.08
N PRO A 123 -10.77 -19.89 1.13
CA PRO A 123 -11.00 -20.63 2.36
C PRO A 123 -12.50 -20.86 2.57
N VAL A 124 -12.85 -22.05 3.05
CA VAL A 124 -14.23 -22.45 3.34
C VAL A 124 -14.44 -22.50 4.84
N LEU A 125 -15.45 -21.76 5.31
CA LEU A 125 -15.80 -21.67 6.72
C LEU A 125 -17.14 -22.37 7.03
N ASP A 126 -17.25 -22.87 8.27
CA ASP A 126 -18.49 -23.30 8.90
C ASP A 126 -18.67 -22.51 10.20
N GLY A 127 -19.50 -21.46 10.16
CA GLY A 127 -19.44 -20.39 11.15
C GLY A 127 -18.06 -19.72 11.12
N ASP A 128 -17.37 -19.70 12.27
CA ASP A 128 -16.03 -19.10 12.40
C ASP A 128 -14.88 -20.09 12.17
N LYS A 129 -15.18 -21.38 11.98
CA LYS A 129 -14.15 -22.43 11.87
C LYS A 129 -13.76 -22.68 10.43
N LEU A 130 -12.45 -22.81 10.19
CA LEU A 130 -11.92 -23.24 8.91
C LEU A 130 -12.21 -24.73 8.70
N VAL A 131 -12.93 -25.07 7.64
CA VAL A 131 -13.31 -26.47 7.32
C VAL A 131 -12.79 -26.95 5.96
N GLY A 132 -12.24 -26.06 5.15
CA GLY A 132 -11.77 -26.41 3.82
C GLY A 132 -11.12 -25.29 3.03
N ILE A 133 -10.71 -25.62 1.83
CA ILE A 133 -10.35 -24.68 0.77
C ILE A 133 -10.92 -25.17 -0.55
N VAL A 134 -11.41 -24.25 -1.37
CA VAL A 134 -11.86 -24.53 -2.74
C VAL A 134 -11.02 -23.73 -3.72
N THR A 135 -10.54 -24.36 -4.78
CA THR A 135 -9.63 -23.76 -5.76
C THR A 135 -10.15 -23.91 -7.18
N ASN A 136 -9.54 -23.19 -8.12
CA ASN A 136 -9.85 -23.33 -9.54
C ASN A 136 -9.69 -24.77 -10.05
N ARG A 137 -8.82 -25.58 -9.42
CA ARG A 137 -8.62 -26.98 -9.81
C ARG A 137 -9.84 -27.83 -9.42
N ASP A 138 -10.41 -27.58 -8.26
CA ASP A 138 -11.56 -28.31 -7.73
C ASP A 138 -12.83 -28.01 -8.53
N LEU A 139 -12.96 -26.78 -9.03
CA LEU A 139 -14.14 -26.33 -9.79
C LEU A 139 -14.06 -26.60 -11.29
N ARG A 140 -12.89 -26.96 -11.83
CA ARG A 140 -12.65 -27.03 -13.30
C ARG A 140 -13.54 -28.04 -14.02
N PHE A 141 -13.95 -29.11 -13.36
CA PHE A 141 -14.74 -30.20 -13.94
C PHE A 141 -16.15 -30.28 -13.36
N VAL A 142 -16.57 -29.25 -12.62
CA VAL A 142 -17.92 -29.19 -12.07
C VAL A 142 -18.87 -28.69 -13.16
N SER A 143 -19.73 -29.58 -13.63
CA SER A 143 -20.74 -29.31 -14.66
C SER A 143 -22.15 -29.07 -14.09
N ASP A 144 -22.34 -29.34 -12.79
CA ASP A 144 -23.62 -29.16 -12.10
C ASP A 144 -23.55 -27.94 -11.17
N ASP A 145 -24.29 -26.90 -11.52
CA ASP A 145 -24.36 -25.64 -10.77
C ASP A 145 -25.14 -25.77 -9.44
N GLN A 146 -25.82 -26.89 -9.19
CA GLN A 146 -26.54 -27.17 -7.94
C GLN A 146 -25.65 -27.76 -6.84
N LEU A 147 -24.41 -28.16 -7.18
CA LEU A 147 -23.47 -28.67 -6.19
C LEU A 147 -23.09 -27.59 -5.17
N ARG A 148 -22.91 -28.02 -3.92
CA ARG A 148 -22.45 -27.14 -2.84
C ARG A 148 -20.93 -27.20 -2.74
N VAL A 149 -20.34 -26.14 -2.21
CA VAL A 149 -18.90 -26.06 -1.95
C VAL A 149 -18.41 -27.26 -1.13
N ASN A 150 -19.20 -27.69 -0.14
CA ASN A 150 -18.89 -28.85 0.69
C ASN A 150 -18.60 -30.14 -0.10
N ASP A 151 -19.19 -30.29 -1.28
CA ASP A 151 -19.09 -31.53 -2.07
C ASP A 151 -17.83 -31.58 -2.93
N VAL A 152 -17.22 -30.42 -3.17
CA VAL A 152 -16.06 -30.26 -4.08
C VAL A 152 -14.81 -29.73 -3.39
N MET A 153 -14.92 -29.15 -2.18
CA MET A 153 -13.79 -28.57 -1.46
C MET A 153 -12.78 -29.62 -0.97
N THR A 154 -11.53 -29.20 -0.82
CA THR A 154 -10.54 -29.97 -0.06
C THR A 154 -10.79 -29.77 1.43
N SER A 155 -11.20 -30.83 2.14
CA SER A 155 -11.55 -30.80 3.57
C SER A 155 -10.71 -31.73 4.45
N LYS A 156 -10.05 -32.73 3.85
CA LYS A 156 -9.18 -33.69 4.56
C LYS A 156 -7.72 -33.32 4.34
N ASN A 157 -6.88 -33.54 5.37
CA ASN A 157 -5.46 -33.21 5.36
C ASN A 157 -5.18 -31.75 4.95
N LEU A 158 -6.02 -30.83 5.45
CA LEU A 158 -5.78 -29.39 5.30
C LEU A 158 -4.45 -29.04 5.95
N VAL A 159 -3.56 -28.48 5.14
CA VAL A 159 -2.30 -27.95 5.62
C VAL A 159 -2.55 -26.53 6.10
N THR A 160 -2.35 -26.33 7.40
CA THR A 160 -2.49 -25.03 8.05
C THR A 160 -1.20 -24.68 8.79
N ALA A 161 -1.02 -23.41 9.10
CA ALA A 161 0.08 -22.92 9.93
C ALA A 161 -0.45 -21.98 11.03
N PRO A 162 0.25 -21.89 12.17
CA PRO A 162 -0.14 -20.96 13.24
C PRO A 162 0.13 -19.51 12.85
N VAL A 163 -0.58 -18.58 13.51
CA VAL A 163 -0.26 -17.14 13.45
C VAL A 163 1.19 -16.91 13.88
N GLY A 164 1.92 -16.09 13.12
CA GLY A 164 3.32 -15.74 13.39
C GLY A 164 4.35 -16.68 12.76
N ILE A 165 3.94 -17.63 11.91
CA ILE A 165 4.88 -18.41 11.10
C ILE A 165 5.72 -17.48 10.21
N ASP A 166 7.04 -17.71 10.17
CA ASP A 166 7.92 -16.92 9.30
C ASP A 166 7.83 -17.36 7.82
N LEU A 167 8.39 -16.54 6.96
CA LEU A 167 8.36 -16.76 5.51
C LEU A 167 9.13 -18.03 5.09
N ALA A 168 10.21 -18.37 5.78
CA ALA A 168 11.05 -19.51 5.44
C ALA A 168 10.35 -20.84 5.73
N HIS A 169 9.73 -20.96 6.90
CA HIS A 169 8.90 -22.10 7.28
C HIS A 169 7.63 -22.17 6.43
N SER A 170 6.99 -21.03 6.14
CA SER A 170 5.83 -20.97 5.23
C SER A 170 6.17 -21.54 3.85
N LYS A 171 7.33 -21.16 3.32
CA LYS A 171 7.83 -21.68 2.04
C LYS A 171 8.10 -23.18 2.10
N ALA A 172 8.68 -23.67 3.20
CA ALA A 172 8.94 -25.09 3.39
C ALA A 172 7.63 -25.90 3.36
N LEU A 173 6.60 -25.47 4.08
CA LEU A 173 5.28 -26.13 4.10
C LEU A 173 4.61 -26.15 2.72
N LEU A 174 4.61 -25.01 2.02
CA LEU A 174 4.04 -24.94 0.66
C LEU A 174 4.75 -25.92 -0.29
N HIS A 175 6.08 -26.03 -0.20
CA HIS A 175 6.88 -26.92 -1.04
C HIS A 175 6.71 -28.41 -0.66
N GLU A 176 6.79 -28.74 0.64
CA GLU A 176 6.63 -30.10 1.16
C GLU A 176 5.28 -30.70 0.76
N HIS A 177 4.20 -29.93 0.94
CA HIS A 177 2.85 -30.37 0.64
C HIS A 177 2.42 -30.09 -0.80
N ARG A 178 3.26 -29.45 -1.63
CA ARG A 178 3.00 -29.10 -3.04
C ARG A 178 1.69 -28.33 -3.24
N ILE A 179 1.44 -27.36 -2.37
CA ILE A 179 0.26 -26.50 -2.37
C ILE A 179 0.65 -25.06 -2.69
N GLU A 180 -0.26 -24.30 -3.29
CA GLU A 180 -0.02 -22.89 -3.66
C GLU A 180 -0.46 -21.89 -2.58
N LYS A 181 -1.21 -22.36 -1.59
CA LYS A 181 -1.89 -21.53 -0.59
C LYS A 181 -1.78 -22.20 0.78
N LEU A 182 -1.29 -21.47 1.78
CA LEU A 182 -1.15 -21.90 3.16
C LEU A 182 -2.13 -21.11 4.03
N LEU A 183 -3.03 -21.82 4.70
CA LEU A 183 -4.06 -21.23 5.55
C LEU A 183 -3.49 -20.98 6.95
N ILE A 184 -3.62 -19.75 7.45
CA ILE A 184 -3.12 -19.37 8.77
C ILE A 184 -4.29 -19.41 9.75
N VAL A 185 -4.13 -20.16 10.85
CA VAL A 185 -5.18 -20.35 11.86
C VAL A 185 -4.68 -19.99 13.26
N ASP A 186 -5.61 -19.59 14.13
CA ASP A 186 -5.35 -19.48 15.57
C ASP A 186 -5.43 -20.84 16.29
N GLU A 187 -5.15 -20.85 17.59
CA GLU A 187 -5.20 -22.06 18.44
C GLU A 187 -6.57 -22.74 18.47
N ASN A 188 -7.65 -22.00 18.13
CA ASN A 188 -9.02 -22.52 18.09
C ASN A 188 -9.43 -23.01 16.70
N GLY A 189 -8.52 -23.00 15.72
CA GLY A 189 -8.77 -23.40 14.34
C GLY A 189 -9.58 -22.37 13.53
N ARG A 190 -9.62 -21.11 13.98
CA ARG A 190 -10.25 -20.02 13.21
C ARG A 190 -9.25 -19.46 12.22
N LEU A 191 -9.71 -19.16 11.01
CA LEU A 191 -8.88 -18.55 9.97
C LEU A 191 -8.47 -17.14 10.38
N LYS A 192 -7.18 -16.85 10.28
CA LYS A 192 -6.58 -15.53 10.53
C LYS A 192 -5.90 -14.93 9.31
N GLY A 193 -5.55 -15.76 8.32
CA GLY A 193 -4.95 -15.27 7.09
C GLY A 193 -4.66 -16.36 6.07
N LEU A 194 -4.06 -15.94 4.97
CA LEU A 194 -3.67 -16.79 3.85
C LEU A 194 -2.32 -16.33 3.30
N ILE A 195 -1.38 -17.24 3.13
CA ILE A 195 -0.11 -16.99 2.43
C ILE A 195 -0.14 -17.70 1.09
N THR A 196 0.31 -17.05 0.02
CA THR A 196 0.37 -17.67 -1.32
C THR A 196 1.81 -17.82 -1.81
N ILE A 197 2.06 -18.83 -2.64
CA ILE A 197 3.40 -19.03 -3.24
C ILE A 197 3.83 -17.82 -4.06
N LYS A 198 2.87 -17.14 -4.72
CA LYS A 198 3.12 -15.93 -5.51
C LYS A 198 3.66 -14.78 -4.66
N ASP A 199 3.17 -14.63 -3.43
CA ASP A 199 3.65 -13.59 -2.53
C ASP A 199 5.09 -13.84 -2.08
N ILE A 200 5.44 -15.12 -1.83
CA ILE A 200 6.82 -15.52 -1.52
C ILE A 200 7.76 -15.27 -2.70
N GLU A 201 7.33 -15.59 -3.93
CA GLU A 201 8.11 -15.33 -5.14
C GLU A 201 8.38 -13.84 -5.34
N LYS A 202 7.37 -13.00 -5.14
CA LYS A 202 7.50 -11.53 -5.24
C LYS A 202 8.47 -10.95 -4.23
N ILE A 203 8.47 -11.44 -2.98
CA ILE A 203 9.45 -11.02 -1.96
C ILE A 203 10.89 -11.30 -2.42
N LYS A 204 11.13 -12.42 -3.10
CA LYS A 204 12.44 -12.73 -3.66
C LYS A 204 12.79 -11.85 -4.88
N GLN A 205 11.80 -11.53 -5.70
CA GLN A 205 11.98 -10.69 -6.89
C GLN A 205 12.27 -9.24 -6.53
N TYR A 206 11.62 -8.72 -5.49
CA TYR A 206 11.71 -7.32 -5.05
C TYR A 206 12.16 -7.25 -3.58
N PRO A 207 13.46 -7.48 -3.31
CA PRO A 207 13.98 -7.51 -1.94
C PRO A 207 13.94 -6.13 -1.25
N ASN A 208 14.01 -5.05 -2.04
CA ASN A 208 14.01 -3.68 -1.55
C ASN A 208 12.61 -3.04 -1.57
N ALA A 209 11.55 -3.83 -1.75
CA ALA A 209 10.20 -3.29 -1.83
C ALA A 209 9.81 -2.54 -0.55
N ALA A 210 9.30 -1.31 -0.69
CA ALA A 210 8.78 -0.51 0.39
C ALA A 210 7.43 -1.08 0.85
N LYS A 211 7.41 -1.59 2.08
CA LYS A 211 6.27 -2.32 2.65
C LYS A 211 5.90 -1.78 4.03
N ASP A 212 4.64 -1.94 4.38
CA ASP A 212 4.16 -1.74 5.75
C ASP A 212 4.49 -2.94 6.65
N ASP A 213 4.11 -2.81 7.92
CA ASP A 213 4.27 -3.82 8.98
C ASP A 213 3.59 -5.16 8.66
N MET A 214 2.55 -5.17 7.83
CA MET A 214 1.86 -6.36 7.33
C MET A 214 2.48 -6.93 6.04
N GLY A 215 3.59 -6.33 5.56
CA GLY A 215 4.29 -6.75 4.36
C GLY A 215 3.57 -6.37 3.06
N ARG A 216 2.67 -5.39 3.09
CA ARG A 216 1.95 -4.88 1.92
C ARG A 216 2.68 -3.68 1.36
N LEU A 217 2.66 -3.50 0.04
CA LEU A 217 3.30 -2.35 -0.60
C LEU A 217 2.80 -1.02 -0.03
N LEU A 218 3.69 -0.05 0.18
CA LEU A 218 3.30 1.30 0.58
C LEU A 218 2.56 2.03 -0.55
N ALA A 219 1.56 2.82 -0.18
CA ALA A 219 0.77 3.63 -1.09
C ALA A 219 0.50 5.01 -0.48
N GLY A 220 0.72 6.05 -1.28
CA GLY A 220 0.29 7.40 -0.95
C GLY A 220 -0.87 7.85 -1.83
N ALA A 221 -1.59 8.89 -1.39
CA ALA A 221 -2.66 9.49 -2.19
C ALA A 221 -2.74 11.01 -1.97
N ALA A 222 -2.97 11.77 -3.03
CA ALA A 222 -3.19 13.20 -2.91
C ALA A 222 -4.62 13.50 -2.43
N ILE A 223 -4.74 14.55 -1.62
CA ILE A 223 -6.02 15.15 -1.24
C ILE A 223 -6.02 16.64 -1.59
N GLY A 224 -7.22 17.21 -1.70
CA GLY A 224 -7.44 18.63 -1.95
C GLY A 224 -8.12 19.29 -0.76
N VAL A 225 -8.08 20.61 -0.72
CA VAL A 225 -8.85 21.40 0.25
C VAL A 225 -10.25 21.62 -0.31
N GLY A 226 -11.28 21.26 0.45
CA GLY A 226 -12.67 21.45 0.06
C GLY A 226 -13.63 20.64 0.93
N PRO A 227 -14.95 20.75 0.67
CA PRO A 227 -15.99 20.10 1.48
C PRO A 227 -15.84 18.56 1.53
N GLU A 228 -15.30 17.96 0.47
CA GLU A 228 -15.11 16.51 0.36
C GLU A 228 -13.80 16.00 0.97
N MET A 229 -12.94 16.87 1.51
CA MET A 229 -11.60 16.51 1.99
C MET A 229 -11.65 15.39 3.04
N LEU A 230 -12.51 15.54 4.06
CA LEU A 230 -12.62 14.56 5.13
C LEU A 230 -13.21 13.23 4.63
N ALA A 231 -14.29 13.28 3.84
CA ALA A 231 -14.88 12.08 3.26
C ALA A 231 -13.89 11.32 2.36
N ARG A 232 -13.09 12.04 1.56
CA ARG A 232 -12.02 11.47 0.75
C ARG A 232 -10.94 10.84 1.60
N THR A 233 -10.48 11.56 2.63
CA THR A 233 -9.44 11.05 3.54
C THR A 233 -9.92 9.81 4.27
N GLU A 234 -11.17 9.79 4.76
CA GLU A 234 -11.77 8.64 5.41
C GLU A 234 -11.82 7.41 4.49
N ALA A 235 -12.23 7.59 3.23
CA ALA A 235 -12.24 6.50 2.25
C ALA A 235 -10.82 5.95 1.97
N LEU A 236 -9.82 6.83 1.90
CA LEU A 236 -8.42 6.43 1.72
C LEU A 236 -7.86 5.71 2.96
N VAL A 237 -8.20 6.15 4.16
CA VAL A 237 -7.84 5.46 5.42
C VAL A 237 -8.49 4.08 5.48
N LYS A 238 -9.77 3.95 5.09
CA LYS A 238 -10.45 2.64 4.98
C LYS A 238 -9.77 1.73 3.97
N ALA A 239 -9.28 2.29 2.85
CA ALA A 239 -8.46 1.58 1.86
C ALA A 239 -7.02 1.29 2.35
N ARG A 240 -6.65 1.77 3.55
CA ARG A 240 -5.36 1.61 4.22
C ARG A 240 -4.21 2.28 3.47
N VAL A 241 -4.43 3.53 3.04
CA VAL A 241 -3.36 4.43 2.57
C VAL A 241 -2.33 4.66 3.69
N ASP A 242 -1.05 4.74 3.36
CA ASP A 242 0.02 4.92 4.34
C ASP A 242 0.33 6.41 4.58
N VAL A 243 0.19 7.24 3.54
CA VAL A 243 0.41 8.69 3.60
C VAL A 243 -0.54 9.45 2.69
N VAL A 244 -1.05 10.59 3.15
CA VAL A 244 -1.79 11.52 2.28
C VAL A 244 -0.98 12.77 1.99
N VAL A 245 -1.13 13.31 0.79
CA VAL A 245 -0.43 14.52 0.35
C VAL A 245 -1.43 15.65 0.14
N LEU A 246 -1.39 16.67 1.00
CA LEU A 246 -2.08 17.93 0.78
C LEU A 246 -1.29 18.73 -0.26
N ASP A 247 -1.69 18.56 -1.52
CA ASP A 247 -1.03 19.16 -2.66
C ASP A 247 -1.78 20.41 -3.16
N SER A 248 -1.16 21.58 -2.96
CA SER A 248 -1.64 22.89 -3.39
C SER A 248 -0.51 23.69 -4.04
N ALA A 249 -0.84 24.52 -5.03
CA ALA A 249 0.12 25.44 -5.64
C ALA A 249 0.73 26.43 -4.61
N HIS A 250 -0.02 26.76 -3.56
CA HIS A 250 0.45 27.61 -2.46
C HIS A 250 0.08 27.00 -1.10
N GLY A 251 1.03 26.27 -0.52
CA GLY A 251 0.90 25.57 0.76
C GLY A 251 0.89 26.49 1.98
N HIS A 252 1.48 27.69 1.90
CA HIS A 252 1.52 28.66 3.00
C HIS A 252 0.22 29.49 3.11
N SER A 253 -0.93 28.87 2.94
CA SER A 253 -2.24 29.53 3.02
C SER A 253 -3.01 29.10 4.27
N ALA A 254 -3.82 30.01 4.81
CA ALA A 254 -4.70 29.71 5.95
C ALA A 254 -5.69 28.58 5.65
N GLY A 255 -6.03 28.35 4.37
CA GLY A 255 -6.85 27.20 3.95
C GLY A 255 -6.13 25.87 4.17
N ILE A 256 -4.87 25.78 3.74
CA ILE A 256 -4.05 24.57 3.88
C ILE A 256 -3.72 24.29 5.35
N LEU A 257 -3.34 25.31 6.12
CA LEU A 257 -3.04 25.14 7.56
C LEU A 257 -4.25 24.61 8.34
N ARG A 258 -5.44 25.15 8.07
CA ARG A 258 -6.69 24.68 8.69
C ARG A 258 -7.03 23.26 8.24
N ALA A 259 -6.95 22.97 6.94
CA ALA A 259 -7.20 21.65 6.38
C ALA A 259 -6.27 20.59 6.98
N LEU A 260 -4.97 20.89 7.10
CA LEU A 260 -3.99 20.01 7.72
C LEU A 260 -4.33 19.75 9.20
N THR A 261 -4.62 20.81 9.96
CA THR A 261 -5.02 20.68 11.38
C THR A 261 -6.28 19.82 11.52
N GLU A 262 -7.26 20.01 10.64
CA GLU A 262 -8.52 19.28 10.62
C GLU A 262 -8.32 17.79 10.28
N VAL A 263 -7.51 17.48 9.28
CA VAL A 263 -7.15 16.09 8.92
C VAL A 263 -6.43 15.43 10.09
N LYS A 264 -5.44 16.09 10.71
CA LYS A 264 -4.71 15.53 11.87
C LYS A 264 -5.60 15.37 13.09
N ALA A 265 -6.61 16.21 13.29
CA ALA A 265 -7.57 16.06 14.39
C ALA A 265 -8.48 14.82 14.22
N HIS A 266 -8.90 14.51 12.99
CA HIS A 266 -9.76 13.34 12.71
C HIS A 266 -8.97 12.04 12.53
N PHE A 267 -7.74 12.12 12.02
CA PHE A 267 -6.86 10.99 11.72
C PHE A 267 -5.47 11.22 12.31
N PRO A 268 -5.32 11.16 13.65
CA PRO A 268 -4.06 11.51 14.33
C PRO A 268 -2.87 10.66 13.88
N ASP A 269 -3.11 9.38 13.61
CA ASP A 269 -2.07 8.42 13.22
C ASP A 269 -1.73 8.46 11.74
N LEU A 270 -2.55 9.12 10.91
CA LEU A 270 -2.30 9.22 9.47
C LEU A 270 -1.13 10.16 9.19
N ALA A 271 -0.14 9.68 8.44
CA ALA A 271 0.96 10.51 7.98
C ALA A 271 0.46 11.50 6.92
N VAL A 272 0.79 12.79 7.08
CA VAL A 272 0.41 13.84 6.13
C VAL A 272 1.62 14.59 5.62
N ILE A 273 1.82 14.58 4.30
CA ILE A 273 2.78 15.45 3.62
C ILE A 273 2.03 16.71 3.18
N ALA A 274 2.58 17.89 3.46
CA ALA A 274 1.95 19.16 3.06
C ALA A 274 2.88 20.02 2.21
N GLY A 275 2.30 20.67 1.21
CA GLY A 275 3.00 21.63 0.36
C GLY A 275 2.06 22.25 -0.69
N ASN A 276 2.57 22.93 -1.70
CA ASN A 276 3.97 23.24 -1.97
C ASN A 276 4.40 24.54 -1.31
N ILE A 277 5.65 24.58 -0.85
CA ILE A 277 6.25 25.76 -0.22
C ILE A 277 7.68 25.98 -0.72
N ALA A 278 8.20 27.19 -0.52
CA ALA A 278 9.55 27.56 -0.95
C ALA A 278 10.32 28.42 0.07
N THR A 279 9.79 28.59 1.30
CA THR A 279 10.42 29.43 2.33
C THR A 279 10.47 28.72 3.68
N GLY A 280 11.37 29.19 4.55
CA GLY A 280 11.54 28.66 5.90
C GLY A 280 10.30 28.88 6.78
N GLU A 281 9.67 30.04 6.69
CA GLU A 281 8.47 30.39 7.48
C GLU A 281 7.30 29.49 7.11
N ALA A 282 7.13 29.21 5.81
CA ALA A 282 6.12 28.28 5.32
C ALA A 282 6.35 26.85 5.83
N THR A 283 7.62 26.43 5.89
CA THR A 283 8.02 25.13 6.46
C THR A 283 7.62 25.04 7.92
N GLU A 284 7.98 26.05 8.71
CA GLU A 284 7.66 26.10 10.15
C GLU A 284 6.14 26.11 10.39
N ALA A 285 5.38 26.88 9.60
CA ALA A 285 3.93 26.94 9.72
C ALA A 285 3.27 25.58 9.47
N LEU A 286 3.71 24.85 8.44
CA LEU A 286 3.18 23.51 8.14
C LEU A 286 3.56 22.47 9.20
N ILE A 287 4.79 22.52 9.72
CA ILE A 287 5.21 21.63 10.83
C ILE A 287 4.34 21.88 12.06
N ARG A 288 4.14 23.15 12.45
CA ARG A 288 3.30 23.51 13.61
C ARG A 288 1.85 23.09 13.44
N ALA A 289 1.33 23.07 12.21
CA ALA A 289 -0.01 22.60 11.90
C ALA A 289 -0.13 21.05 11.89
N GLY A 290 1.00 20.32 12.01
CA GLY A 290 1.01 18.87 12.19
C GLY A 290 1.43 18.05 10.96
N ALA A 291 2.12 18.66 9.99
CA ALA A 291 2.67 17.92 8.85
C ALA A 291 3.76 16.94 9.30
N ASN A 292 3.70 15.71 8.79
CA ASN A 292 4.71 14.67 8.99
C ASN A 292 5.82 14.70 7.92
N GLY A 293 5.58 15.39 6.80
CA GLY A 293 6.56 15.66 5.76
C GLY A 293 6.23 16.94 4.99
N ILE A 294 7.24 17.57 4.38
CA ILE A 294 7.11 18.87 3.70
C ILE A 294 7.47 18.71 2.23
N LYS A 295 6.57 19.16 1.34
CA LYS A 295 6.81 19.18 -0.10
C LYS A 295 7.28 20.57 -0.54
N VAL A 296 8.53 20.65 -1.01
CA VAL A 296 9.21 21.89 -1.39
C VAL A 296 9.22 22.03 -2.92
N GLY A 297 8.96 23.24 -3.40
CA GLY A 297 9.09 23.62 -4.81
C GLY A 297 7.86 24.36 -5.34
N VAL A 298 8.01 25.61 -5.75
CA VAL A 298 6.92 26.41 -6.34
C VAL A 298 7.42 26.94 -7.68
N GLY A 299 6.85 26.45 -8.79
CA GLY A 299 7.25 26.83 -10.15
C GLY A 299 8.44 26.12 -10.84
N PRO A 300 9.19 25.16 -10.26
CA PRO A 300 10.31 24.51 -10.96
C PRO A 300 9.91 23.36 -11.89
N GLY A 301 8.64 22.94 -11.87
CA GLY A 301 8.10 21.79 -12.62
C GLY A 301 7.30 22.18 -13.84
#